data_AF-I9RAD2-F1
#
_entry.id   AF-I9RAD2-F1
#
_cell.length_a   1.000
_cell.length_b   1.000
_cell.length_c   1.000
_cell.angle_alpha   90.00
_cell.angle_beta   90.00
_cell.angle_gamma   90.00
#
_symmetry.space_group_name_H-M   'P 1'
#
loop_
_entity.id
_entity.type
_entity.pdbx_description
1 polymer ?
#
loop_
_entity_poly.entity_id
_entity_poly.type
_entity_poly.pdbx_seq_one_letter_code
_entity_poly.pdbx_strand_id
1 'polypeptide(L)'
;MNALKDIQGVIFDYGGTIDTNSRHWAEVLWAKYVEHQIPVDKESFREAYVFGERALAKYPFVQPWHDFHDVLSIKAKLQMEWLAEQRKLPMDELKLQSYATKVADSCYEYVLDILQVTRPVVEELSKKYKLVLVSNFYGNIQTILKDFGLLDFFDEIIESSVVGVRKPDPAIYRLGVDAMGFVAKNVLVVGDSFSKDVVPAKAVGCRVAWLKGEGWGGEVIDESVPDVIITNLAQLPVLL
;
A
#
# COMPACT_ATOMS: atom_id res chain seq x y z
N MET A 1 -18.27 6.23 24.46
CA MET A 1 -18.74 5.02 23.77
C MET A 1 -17.58 4.53 22.93
N ASN A 2 -17.15 3.27 23.05
CA ASN A 2 -16.05 2.74 22.25
C ASN A 2 -16.45 2.79 20.77
N ALA A 3 -15.75 3.59 19.94
CA ALA A 3 -16.11 3.85 18.54
C ALA A 3 -16.05 2.57 17.68
N LEU A 4 -15.30 1.57 18.15
CA LEU A 4 -15.08 0.28 17.50
C LEU A 4 -15.83 -0.86 18.21
N LYS A 5 -16.87 -0.54 18.98
CA LYS A 5 -17.75 -1.56 19.56
C LYS A 5 -18.46 -2.31 18.42
N ASP A 6 -18.59 -3.63 18.57
CA ASP A 6 -19.33 -4.53 17.66
C ASP A 6 -18.65 -4.79 16.29
N ILE A 7 -17.35 -4.51 16.15
CA ILE A 7 -16.57 -4.92 14.96
C ILE A 7 -16.51 -6.45 14.87
N GLN A 8 -16.74 -6.97 13.67
CA GLN A 8 -16.76 -8.41 13.35
C GLN A 8 -15.69 -8.78 12.30
N GLY A 9 -15.29 -7.83 11.45
CA GLY A 9 -14.28 -8.04 10.42
C GLY A 9 -13.43 -6.80 10.19
N VAL A 10 -12.21 -7.02 9.69
CA VAL A 10 -11.25 -5.95 9.40
C VAL A 10 -10.77 -6.05 7.96
N ILE A 11 -10.95 -4.98 7.20
CA ILE A 11 -10.42 -4.81 5.87
C ILE A 11 -9.10 -4.06 5.99
N PHE A 12 -8.02 -4.63 5.47
CA PHE A 12 -6.74 -3.94 5.38
C PHE A 12 -6.47 -3.46 3.96
N ASP A 13 -5.96 -2.23 3.85
CA ASP A 13 -5.09 -1.88 2.75
C ASP A 13 -3.72 -2.55 2.88
N TYR A 14 -3.00 -2.67 1.77
CA TYR A 14 -1.63 -3.21 1.76
C TYR A 14 -0.58 -2.10 1.76
N GLY A 15 -0.58 -1.25 0.72
CA GLY A 15 0.52 -0.36 0.37
C GLY A 15 0.43 0.99 1.06
N GLY A 16 1.39 1.29 1.95
CA GLY A 16 1.29 2.41 2.90
C GLY A 16 0.83 1.94 4.29
N THR A 17 0.25 0.72 4.36
CA THR A 17 -0.43 0.20 5.55
C THR A 17 0.33 -0.96 6.18
N ILE A 18 0.31 -2.14 5.56
CA ILE A 18 0.98 -3.33 6.08
C ILE A 18 2.47 -3.31 5.74
N ASP A 19 2.82 -2.92 4.51
CA ASP A 19 4.18 -3.05 3.98
C ASP A 19 5.15 -1.96 4.47
N THR A 20 4.64 -0.79 4.85
CA THR A 20 5.44 0.41 5.11
C THR A 20 5.00 1.18 6.37
N ASN A 21 3.91 0.75 7.00
CA ASN A 21 3.41 1.24 8.30
C ASN A 21 3.34 2.78 8.39
N SER A 22 2.39 3.38 7.67
CA SER A 22 2.08 4.82 7.60
C SER A 22 3.00 5.67 6.71
N ARG A 23 3.81 5.06 5.84
CA ARG A 23 4.68 5.80 4.91
C ARG A 23 4.31 5.52 3.48
N HIS A 24 3.86 6.56 2.78
CA HIS A 24 3.52 6.46 1.37
C HIS A 24 4.74 6.06 0.54
N TRP A 25 4.53 5.16 -0.43
CA TRP A 25 5.60 4.58 -1.24
C TRP A 25 6.51 5.58 -1.96
N ALA A 26 5.98 6.76 -2.32
CA ALA A 26 6.79 7.82 -2.90
C ALA A 26 7.89 8.31 -1.96
N GLU A 27 7.61 8.43 -0.67
CA GLU A 27 8.56 8.94 0.31
C GLU A 27 9.52 7.83 0.78
N VAL A 28 9.07 6.57 0.78
CA VAL A 28 9.94 5.40 0.94
C VAL A 28 10.98 5.34 -0.19
N LEU A 29 10.54 5.40 -1.44
CA LEU A 29 11.43 5.40 -2.60
C LEU A 29 12.35 6.63 -2.61
N TRP A 30 11.82 7.82 -2.35
CA TRP A 30 12.62 9.04 -2.30
C TRP A 30 13.75 8.94 -1.27
N ALA A 31 13.48 8.40 -0.09
CA ALA A 31 14.52 8.17 0.92
C ALA A 31 15.65 7.29 0.38
N LYS A 32 15.33 6.26 -0.42
CA LYS A 32 16.34 5.39 -1.05
C LYS A 32 17.10 6.06 -2.19
N TYR A 33 16.47 6.96 -2.94
CA TYR A 33 17.19 7.79 -3.91
C TYR A 33 18.25 8.68 -3.22
N VAL A 34 17.88 9.28 -2.08
CA VAL A 34 18.80 10.11 -1.28
C VAL A 34 19.91 9.25 -0.66
N GLU A 35 19.57 8.11 -0.07
CA GLU A 35 20.52 7.16 0.54
C GLU A 35 21.61 6.72 -0.43
N HIS A 36 21.21 6.38 -1.66
CA HIS A 36 22.13 5.93 -2.73
C HIS A 36 22.73 7.07 -3.56
N GLN A 37 22.49 8.33 -3.17
CA GLN A 37 23.04 9.54 -3.80
C GLN A 37 22.75 9.61 -5.30
N ILE A 38 21.53 9.25 -5.70
CA ILE A 38 21.10 9.34 -7.10
C ILE A 38 20.99 10.82 -7.47
N PRO A 39 21.65 11.30 -8.55
CA PRO A 39 21.79 12.73 -8.83
C PRO A 39 20.53 13.30 -9.50
N VAL A 40 19.41 13.29 -8.78
CA VAL A 40 18.11 13.79 -9.22
C VAL A 40 17.46 14.59 -8.09
N ASP A 41 16.77 15.67 -8.44
CA ASP A 41 15.99 16.46 -7.48
C ASP A 41 14.63 15.79 -7.17
N LYS A 42 13.99 16.23 -6.07
CA LYS A 42 12.73 15.63 -5.59
C LYS A 42 11.56 15.83 -6.57
N GLU A 43 11.52 16.94 -7.30
CA GLU A 43 10.44 17.22 -8.27
C GLU A 43 10.54 16.26 -9.46
N SER A 44 11.74 16.12 -10.01
CA SER A 44 12.08 15.16 -11.05
C SER A 44 11.78 13.71 -10.64
N PHE A 45 12.13 13.32 -9.41
CA PHE A 45 11.75 12.02 -8.86
C PHE A 45 10.22 11.85 -8.81
N ARG A 46 9.47 12.85 -8.34
CA ARG A 46 8.00 12.75 -8.23
C ARG A 46 7.33 12.57 -9.58
N GLU A 47 7.81 13.24 -10.62
CA GLU A 47 7.33 13.00 -11.98
C GLU A 47 7.61 11.57 -12.45
N ALA A 48 8.83 11.06 -12.20
CA ALA A 48 9.21 9.69 -12.53
C ALA A 48 8.36 8.66 -11.77
N TYR A 49 8.11 8.90 -10.49
CA TYR A 49 7.22 8.07 -9.67
C TYR A 49 5.81 8.01 -10.26
N VAL A 50 5.23 9.17 -10.62
CA VAL A 50 3.89 9.23 -11.24
C VAL A 50 3.89 8.51 -12.59
N PHE A 51 4.93 8.66 -13.40
CA PHE A 51 5.08 7.91 -14.64
C PHE A 51 5.10 6.40 -14.38
N GLY A 52 5.94 5.94 -13.46
CA GLY A 52 6.07 4.52 -13.11
C GLY A 52 4.74 3.90 -12.64
N GLU A 53 4.02 4.56 -11.73
CA GLU A 53 2.71 4.10 -11.25
C GLU A 53 1.69 4.00 -12.40
N ARG A 54 1.68 4.97 -13.31
CA ARG A 54 0.79 4.96 -14.48
C ARG A 54 1.18 3.87 -15.49
N ALA A 55 2.48 3.66 -15.70
CA ALA A 55 2.99 2.64 -16.60
C ALA A 55 2.61 1.24 -16.11
N LEU A 56 2.83 0.94 -14.83
CA LEU A 56 2.46 -0.33 -14.20
C LEU A 56 0.95 -0.56 -14.18
N ALA A 57 0.14 0.50 -14.03
CA ALA A 57 -1.31 0.39 -14.10
C ALA A 57 -1.85 0.16 -15.53
N LYS A 58 -1.10 0.53 -16.57
CA LYS A 58 -1.54 0.49 -17.97
C LYS A 58 -1.02 -0.72 -18.72
N TYR A 59 0.21 -1.13 -18.44
CA TYR A 59 0.92 -2.16 -19.19
C TYR A 59 1.22 -3.36 -18.27
N PRO A 60 1.15 -4.59 -18.80
CA PRO A 60 1.33 -5.81 -18.01
C PRO A 60 2.82 -6.10 -17.74
N PHE A 61 3.54 -5.14 -17.15
CA PHE A 61 4.94 -5.35 -16.76
C PHE A 61 5.05 -6.33 -15.60
N VAL A 62 4.08 -6.29 -14.67
CA VAL A 62 4.00 -7.22 -13.54
C VAL A 62 3.23 -8.46 -13.94
N GLN A 63 3.76 -9.62 -13.60
CA GLN A 63 3.15 -10.92 -13.85
C GLN A 63 2.69 -11.55 -12.54
N PRO A 64 1.67 -12.43 -12.53
CA PRO A 64 1.13 -13.01 -11.30
C PRO A 64 2.15 -13.74 -10.41
N TRP A 65 3.23 -14.27 -11.00
CA TRP A 65 4.29 -14.99 -10.28
C TRP A 65 5.44 -14.10 -9.81
N HIS A 66 5.43 -12.81 -10.14
CA HIS A 66 6.46 -11.88 -9.64
C HIS A 66 6.28 -11.68 -8.13
N ASP A 67 7.38 -11.78 -7.41
CA ASP A 67 7.42 -11.46 -5.99
C ASP A 67 7.46 -9.93 -5.78
N PHE A 68 7.62 -9.51 -4.52
CA PHE A 68 7.65 -8.08 -4.22
C PHE A 68 8.93 -7.38 -4.71
N HIS A 69 10.06 -8.09 -4.67
CA HIS A 69 11.34 -7.56 -5.12
C HIS A 69 11.35 -7.37 -6.64
N ASP A 70 10.76 -8.29 -7.40
CA ASP A 70 10.53 -8.17 -8.83
C ASP A 70 9.73 -6.90 -9.16
N VAL A 71 8.63 -6.64 -8.43
CA VAL A 71 7.80 -5.42 -8.62
C VAL A 71 8.62 -4.17 -8.36
N LEU A 72 9.39 -4.13 -7.27
CA LEU A 72 10.27 -3.01 -6.92
C LEU A 72 11.35 -2.79 -7.99
N SER A 73 11.95 -3.87 -8.49
CA SER A 73 12.98 -3.85 -9.54
C SER A 73 12.44 -3.29 -10.85
N ILE A 74 11.27 -3.77 -11.30
CA ILE A 74 10.59 -3.25 -12.49
C ILE A 74 10.27 -1.77 -12.31
N LYS A 75 9.70 -1.40 -11.16
CA LYS A 75 9.29 -0.02 -10.86
C LYS A 75 10.48 0.93 -10.83
N ALA A 76 11.57 0.55 -10.16
CA ALA A 76 12.78 1.36 -10.08
C ALA A 76 13.41 1.51 -11.47
N LYS A 77 13.50 0.42 -12.25
CA LYS A 77 14.01 0.46 -13.63
C LYS A 77 13.23 1.45 -14.50
N LEU A 78 11.89 1.36 -14.52
CA LEU A 78 11.03 2.27 -15.29
C LEU A 78 11.25 3.74 -14.91
N GLN A 79 11.46 4.04 -13.63
CA GLN A 79 11.75 5.40 -13.18
C GLN A 79 13.13 5.88 -13.66
N MET A 80 14.18 5.05 -13.54
CA MET A 80 15.53 5.41 -13.98
C MET A 80 15.59 5.64 -15.50
N GLU A 81 14.98 4.75 -16.27
CA GLU A 81 14.91 4.86 -17.73
C GLU A 81 14.16 6.14 -18.15
N TRP A 82 13.01 6.40 -17.53
CA TRP A 82 12.25 7.61 -17.81
C TRP A 82 13.03 8.89 -17.45
N LEU A 83 13.71 8.91 -16.30
CA LEU A 83 14.55 10.05 -15.90
C LEU A 83 15.67 10.30 -16.92
N ALA A 84 16.30 9.24 -17.43
CA ALA A 84 17.33 9.36 -18.44
C ALA A 84 16.77 9.86 -19.78
N GLU A 85 15.61 9.37 -20.20
CA GLU A 85 14.89 9.84 -21.40
C GLU A 85 14.52 11.33 -21.30
N GLN A 86 14.10 11.78 -20.12
CA GLN A 86 13.81 13.20 -19.85
C GLN A 86 15.08 14.05 -19.64
N ARG A 87 16.28 13.47 -19.80
CA ARG A 87 17.59 14.14 -19.57
C ARG A 87 17.76 14.65 -18.14
N LYS A 88 17.03 14.07 -17.19
CA LYS A 88 17.11 14.33 -15.74
C LYS A 88 18.16 13.44 -15.07
N LEU A 89 18.55 12.33 -15.72
CA LEU A 89 19.73 11.54 -15.41
C LEU A 89 20.59 11.34 -16.68
N PRO A 90 21.91 11.14 -16.56
CA PRO A 90 22.74 10.72 -17.68
C PRO A 90 22.31 9.37 -18.24
N MET A 91 22.27 9.25 -19.57
CA MET A 91 21.99 7.99 -20.26
C MET A 91 23.22 7.08 -20.23
N ASP A 92 23.38 6.35 -19.13
CA ASP A 92 24.45 5.37 -18.89
C ASP A 92 23.81 4.08 -18.37
N GLU A 93 23.66 3.08 -19.23
CA GLU A 93 22.90 1.87 -18.98
C GLU A 93 23.36 1.12 -17.72
N LEU A 94 24.67 1.00 -17.52
CA LEU A 94 25.23 0.32 -16.35
C LEU A 94 24.91 1.08 -15.05
N LYS A 95 24.95 2.42 -15.08
CA LYS A 95 24.58 3.23 -13.91
C LYS A 95 23.10 3.16 -13.63
N LEU A 96 22.24 3.28 -14.64
CA LEU A 96 20.79 3.22 -14.47
C LEU A 96 20.37 1.87 -13.88
N GLN A 97 20.95 0.78 -14.38
CA GLN A 97 20.74 -0.55 -13.81
C GLN A 97 21.21 -0.62 -12.36
N SER A 98 22.43 -0.14 -12.06
CA SER A 98 22.96 -0.13 -10.69
C SER A 98 22.08 0.68 -9.73
N TYR A 99 21.58 1.84 -10.15
CA TYR A 99 20.67 2.66 -9.34
C TYR A 99 19.33 1.95 -9.10
N ALA A 100 18.74 1.36 -10.14
CA ALA A 100 17.48 0.64 -10.01
C ALA A 100 17.60 -0.53 -9.03
N THR A 101 18.66 -1.34 -9.15
CA THR A 101 18.92 -2.47 -8.23
C THR A 101 19.09 -2.00 -6.79
N LYS A 102 19.94 -1.00 -6.53
CA LYS A 102 20.16 -0.48 -5.17
C LYS A 102 18.87 0.04 -4.52
N VAL A 103 18.05 0.76 -5.27
CA VAL A 103 16.76 1.27 -4.78
C VAL A 103 15.82 0.11 -4.49
N ALA A 104 15.70 -0.86 -5.39
CA ALA A 104 14.82 -2.01 -5.20
C ALA A 104 15.22 -2.85 -3.99
N ASP A 105 16.51 -3.21 -3.88
CA ASP A 105 17.06 -4.00 -2.77
C ASP A 105 16.80 -3.33 -1.42
N SER A 106 17.15 -2.04 -1.30
CA SER A 106 17.00 -1.31 -0.04
C SER A 106 15.54 -0.98 0.32
N CYS A 107 14.64 -0.87 -0.68
CA CYS A 107 13.20 -0.82 -0.43
C CYS A 107 12.67 -2.16 0.06
N TYR A 108 13.15 -3.27 -0.50
CA TYR A 108 12.73 -4.61 -0.10
C TYR A 108 13.18 -4.92 1.34
N GLU A 109 14.44 -4.63 1.69
CA GLU A 109 14.97 -4.73 3.05
C GLU A 109 14.15 -3.91 4.04
N TYR A 110 13.81 -2.66 3.67
CA TYR A 110 12.95 -1.81 4.48
C TYR A 110 11.58 -2.46 4.77
N VAL A 111 10.95 -3.07 3.76
CA VAL A 111 9.67 -3.77 3.98
C VAL A 111 9.83 -4.99 4.87
N LEU A 112 10.91 -5.77 4.72
CA LEU A 112 11.18 -6.91 5.60
C LEU A 112 11.29 -6.47 7.07
N ASP A 113 11.94 -5.33 7.34
CA ASP A 113 12.03 -4.77 8.69
C ASP A 113 10.66 -4.32 9.22
N ILE A 114 9.84 -3.67 8.40
CA ILE A 114 8.49 -3.24 8.80
C ILE A 114 7.59 -4.44 9.08
N LEU A 115 7.70 -5.51 8.30
CA LEU A 115 6.92 -6.73 8.49
C LEU A 115 7.20 -7.42 9.83
N GLN A 116 8.36 -7.20 10.46
CA GLN A 116 8.61 -7.68 11.83
C GLN A 116 7.64 -7.06 12.85
N VAL A 117 7.09 -5.87 12.54
CA VAL A 117 6.10 -5.17 13.38
C VAL A 117 4.67 -5.43 12.92
N THR A 118 4.39 -5.33 11.62
CA THR A 118 3.02 -5.36 11.10
C THR A 118 2.46 -6.77 10.95
N ARG A 119 3.28 -7.76 10.59
CA ARG A 119 2.82 -9.16 10.44
C ARG A 119 2.25 -9.74 11.74
N PRO A 120 2.91 -9.60 12.92
CA PRO A 120 2.32 -10.08 14.18
C PRO A 120 0.96 -9.45 14.51
N VAL A 121 0.74 -8.19 14.12
CA VAL A 121 -0.55 -7.51 14.31
C VAL A 121 -1.64 -8.15 13.45
N VAL A 122 -1.36 -8.39 12.17
CA VAL A 122 -2.30 -9.06 11.26
C VAL A 122 -2.59 -10.49 11.75
N GLU A 123 -1.57 -11.22 12.20
CA GLU A 123 -1.71 -12.56 12.77
C GLU A 123 -2.54 -12.56 14.07
N GLU A 124 -2.37 -11.59 14.97
CA GLU A 124 -3.17 -11.51 16.19
C GLU A 124 -4.64 -11.25 15.85
N LEU A 125 -4.91 -10.35 14.91
CA LEU A 125 -6.26 -9.98 14.53
C LEU A 125 -6.98 -11.09 13.76
N SER A 126 -6.27 -11.88 12.95
CA SER A 126 -6.86 -13.02 12.23
C SER A 126 -7.38 -14.12 13.16
N LYS A 127 -6.86 -14.20 14.40
CA LYS A 127 -7.35 -15.13 15.43
C LYS A 127 -8.73 -14.74 15.99
N LYS A 128 -9.17 -13.49 15.80
CA LYS A 128 -10.39 -12.92 16.41
C LYS A 128 -11.41 -12.43 15.40
N TYR A 129 -10.96 -11.96 14.23
CA TYR A 129 -11.78 -11.29 13.23
C TYR A 129 -11.60 -11.93 11.85
N LYS A 130 -12.65 -11.88 11.03
CA LYS A 130 -12.54 -12.18 9.61
C LYS A 130 -11.73 -11.08 8.93
N LEU A 131 -10.67 -11.42 8.20
CA LEU A 131 -9.79 -10.45 7.56
C LEU A 131 -9.94 -10.50 6.04
N VAL A 132 -10.02 -9.33 5.42
CA VAL A 132 -9.99 -9.19 3.95
C VAL A 132 -8.95 -8.16 3.57
N LEU A 133 -8.18 -8.43 2.53
CA LEU A 133 -7.32 -7.41 1.93
C LEU A 133 -8.09 -6.70 0.81
N VAL A 134 -8.07 -5.37 0.79
CA VAL A 134 -8.53 -4.55 -0.34
C VAL A 134 -7.39 -3.66 -0.78
N SER A 135 -6.82 -3.88 -1.96
CA SER A 135 -5.63 -3.15 -2.42
C SER A 135 -5.70 -2.73 -3.90
N ASN A 136 -5.19 -1.53 -4.17
CA ASN A 136 -4.86 -1.11 -5.52
C ASN A 136 -3.51 -1.70 -5.91
N PHE A 137 -3.51 -2.80 -6.66
CA PHE A 137 -2.29 -3.56 -6.96
C PHE A 137 -2.28 -4.13 -8.39
N TYR A 138 -1.22 -4.86 -8.76
CA TYR A 138 -0.83 -5.14 -10.15
C TYR A 138 -1.16 -6.56 -10.68
N GLY A 139 -1.89 -7.38 -9.94
CA GLY A 139 -2.33 -8.73 -10.29
C GLY A 139 -1.53 -9.86 -9.63
N ASN A 140 -0.63 -9.55 -8.71
CA ASN A 140 0.29 -10.49 -8.09
C ASN A 140 0.32 -10.41 -6.55
N ILE A 141 -0.62 -9.69 -5.92
CA ILE A 141 -0.60 -9.49 -4.47
C ILE A 141 -0.66 -10.81 -3.68
N GLN A 142 -1.33 -11.84 -4.21
CA GLN A 142 -1.40 -13.15 -3.55
C GLN A 142 -0.02 -13.81 -3.44
N THR A 143 0.81 -13.72 -4.48
CA THR A 143 2.20 -14.24 -4.47
C THR A 143 3.02 -13.53 -3.39
N ILE A 144 2.93 -12.20 -3.34
CA ILE A 144 3.62 -11.38 -2.33
C ILE A 144 3.18 -11.73 -0.91
N LEU A 145 1.87 -11.82 -0.67
CA LEU A 145 1.34 -12.21 0.64
C LEU A 145 1.80 -13.61 1.02
N LYS A 146 1.91 -14.53 0.08
CA LYS A 146 2.40 -15.90 0.33
C LYS A 146 3.86 -15.87 0.77
N ASP A 147 4.71 -15.17 0.04
CA ASP A 147 6.15 -15.10 0.31
C ASP A 147 6.44 -14.41 1.66
N PHE A 148 5.63 -13.42 2.02
CA PHE A 148 5.71 -12.75 3.32
C PHE A 148 5.00 -13.49 4.47
N GLY A 149 4.36 -14.63 4.18
CA GLY A 149 3.65 -15.43 5.19
C GLY A 149 2.45 -14.71 5.80
N LEU A 150 1.75 -13.91 4.98
CA LEU A 150 0.54 -13.17 5.31
C LEU A 150 -0.71 -13.76 4.66
N LEU A 151 -0.57 -14.54 3.57
CA LEU A 151 -1.69 -15.02 2.76
C LEU A 151 -2.74 -15.76 3.61
N ASP A 152 -2.29 -16.67 4.48
CA ASP A 152 -3.17 -17.51 5.29
C ASP A 152 -3.93 -16.74 6.39
N PHE A 153 -3.65 -15.45 6.58
CA PHE A 153 -4.37 -14.62 7.55
C PHE A 153 -5.59 -13.92 6.94
N PHE A 154 -5.73 -13.93 5.61
CA PHE A 154 -6.84 -13.29 4.92
C PHE A 154 -7.81 -14.35 4.39
N ASP A 155 -9.09 -14.18 4.73
CA ASP A 155 -10.16 -15.01 4.19
C ASP A 155 -10.40 -14.75 2.71
N GLU A 156 -10.25 -13.49 2.27
CA GLU A 156 -10.42 -13.06 0.88
C GLU A 156 -9.47 -11.91 0.53
N ILE A 157 -9.15 -11.81 -0.77
CA ILE A 157 -8.27 -10.78 -1.32
C ILE A 157 -8.97 -10.09 -2.50
N ILE A 158 -9.28 -8.82 -2.32
CA ILE A 158 -9.90 -7.95 -3.33
C ILE A 158 -8.81 -7.05 -3.93
N GLU A 159 -8.32 -7.46 -5.09
CA GLU A 159 -7.29 -6.74 -5.82
C GLU A 159 -7.88 -5.97 -7.00
N SER A 160 -7.57 -4.67 -7.11
CA SER A 160 -8.19 -3.80 -8.11
C SER A 160 -7.99 -4.23 -9.56
N SER A 161 -6.83 -4.80 -9.88
CA SER A 161 -6.51 -5.27 -11.24
C SER A 161 -7.32 -6.53 -11.62
N VAL A 162 -7.74 -7.31 -10.62
CA VAL A 162 -8.53 -8.53 -10.81
C VAL A 162 -10.01 -8.21 -10.91
N VAL A 163 -10.52 -7.34 -10.03
CA VAL A 163 -11.97 -7.03 -9.96
C VAL A 163 -12.39 -5.88 -10.89
N GLY A 164 -11.43 -5.15 -11.48
CA GLY A 164 -11.70 -4.06 -12.43
C GLY A 164 -12.22 -2.76 -11.79
N VAL A 165 -12.25 -2.68 -10.46
CA VAL A 165 -12.65 -1.49 -9.69
C VAL A 165 -11.51 -1.13 -8.75
N ARG A 166 -11.16 0.16 -8.67
CA ARG A 166 -10.01 0.63 -7.88
C ARG A 166 -10.40 1.76 -6.94
N LYS A 167 -9.70 1.87 -5.81
CA LYS A 167 -9.77 3.06 -4.94
C LYS A 167 -9.39 4.31 -5.76
N PRO A 168 -10.12 5.44 -5.63
CA PRO A 168 -11.07 5.78 -4.58
C PRO A 168 -12.55 5.43 -4.88
N ASP A 169 -12.84 4.56 -5.85
CA ASP A 169 -14.23 4.11 -6.05
C ASP A 169 -14.71 3.29 -4.83
N PRO A 170 -15.76 3.73 -4.11
CA PRO A 170 -16.26 3.04 -2.92
C PRO A 170 -16.75 1.61 -3.20
N ALA A 171 -17.07 1.27 -4.46
CA ALA A 171 -17.51 -0.07 -4.81
C ALA A 171 -16.45 -1.15 -4.48
N ILE A 172 -15.16 -0.82 -4.47
CA ILE A 172 -14.12 -1.79 -4.09
C ILE A 172 -14.23 -2.20 -2.61
N TYR A 173 -14.59 -1.27 -1.72
CA TYR A 173 -14.82 -1.60 -0.31
C TYR A 173 -16.14 -2.33 -0.10
N ARG A 174 -17.16 -2.04 -0.93
CA ARG A 174 -18.40 -2.82 -0.94
C ARG A 174 -18.10 -4.30 -1.23
N LEU A 175 -17.26 -4.58 -2.24
CA LEU A 175 -16.81 -5.95 -2.54
C LEU A 175 -16.15 -6.62 -1.32
N GLY A 176 -15.28 -5.90 -0.60
CA GLY A 176 -14.66 -6.42 0.62
C GLY A 176 -15.65 -6.70 1.76
N VAL A 177 -16.63 -5.81 1.96
CA VAL A 177 -17.70 -6.01 2.97
C VAL A 177 -18.58 -7.20 2.61
N ASP A 178 -18.96 -7.31 1.33
CA ASP A 178 -19.82 -8.39 0.85
C ASP A 178 -19.11 -9.75 0.95
N ALA A 179 -17.80 -9.81 0.67
CA ALA A 179 -16.96 -10.99 0.86
C ALA A 179 -16.90 -11.44 2.34
N MET A 180 -17.01 -10.51 3.28
CA MET A 180 -17.11 -10.86 4.71
C MET A 180 -18.46 -11.44 5.09
N GLY A 181 -19.55 -10.97 4.46
CA GLY A 181 -20.93 -11.32 4.84
C GLY A 181 -21.46 -10.54 6.04
N PHE A 182 -20.87 -9.38 6.35
CA PHE A 182 -21.28 -8.52 7.48
C PHE A 182 -21.95 -7.23 7.00
N VAL A 183 -22.62 -6.54 7.92
CA VAL A 183 -23.08 -5.17 7.68
C VAL A 183 -21.89 -4.20 7.78
N ALA A 184 -21.82 -3.23 6.87
CA ALA A 184 -20.69 -2.30 6.77
C ALA A 184 -20.31 -1.65 8.10
N LYS A 185 -21.30 -1.23 8.92
CA LYS A 185 -21.07 -0.61 10.23
C LYS A 185 -20.31 -1.48 11.26
N ASN A 186 -20.24 -2.80 11.02
CA ASN A 186 -19.52 -3.78 11.84
C ASN A 186 -18.16 -4.17 11.21
N VAL A 187 -17.77 -3.51 10.12
CA VAL A 187 -16.49 -3.73 9.44
C VAL A 187 -15.59 -2.51 9.67
N LEU A 188 -14.36 -2.76 10.08
CA LEU A 188 -13.32 -1.74 10.21
C LEU A 188 -12.44 -1.76 8.96
N VAL A 189 -12.29 -0.63 8.29
CA VAL A 189 -11.25 -0.45 7.26
C VAL A 189 -10.03 0.22 7.89
N VAL A 190 -8.85 -0.34 7.63
CA VAL A 190 -7.55 0.18 8.07
C VAL A 190 -6.73 0.51 6.84
N GLY A 191 -6.33 1.78 6.69
CA GLY A 191 -5.54 2.24 5.54
C GLY A 191 -4.84 3.57 5.81
N ASP A 192 -3.81 3.89 5.02
CA ASP A 192 -2.99 5.09 5.19
C ASP A 192 -3.52 6.30 4.40
N SER A 193 -4.19 6.08 3.27
CA SER A 193 -4.61 7.16 2.38
C SER A 193 -5.96 7.71 2.79
N PHE A 194 -6.01 9.01 3.06
CA PHE A 194 -7.28 9.67 3.38
C PHE A 194 -8.23 9.62 2.18
N SER A 195 -7.74 9.95 0.99
CA SER A 195 -8.55 9.99 -0.22
C SER A 195 -8.92 8.62 -0.79
N LYS A 196 -8.05 7.61 -0.63
CA LYS A 196 -8.25 6.27 -1.22
C LYS A 196 -8.78 5.23 -0.26
N ASP A 197 -8.58 5.39 1.05
CA ASP A 197 -9.07 4.45 2.06
C ASP A 197 -10.17 5.04 2.92
N VAL A 198 -9.90 6.18 3.57
CA VAL A 198 -10.81 6.74 4.58
C VAL A 198 -12.14 7.17 3.96
N VAL A 199 -12.11 8.07 2.99
CA VAL A 199 -13.31 8.62 2.34
C VAL A 199 -14.19 7.52 1.71
N PRO A 200 -13.67 6.64 0.84
CA PRO A 200 -14.50 5.63 0.19
C PRO A 200 -15.03 4.56 1.17
N ALA A 201 -14.26 4.17 2.19
CA ALA A 201 -14.75 3.25 3.21
C ALA A 201 -15.91 3.85 4.03
N LYS A 202 -15.81 5.13 4.41
CA LYS A 202 -16.90 5.84 5.10
C LYS A 202 -18.14 5.95 4.21
N ALA A 203 -17.98 6.21 2.92
CA ALA A 203 -19.09 6.25 1.96
C ALA A 203 -19.86 4.90 1.87
N VAL A 204 -19.19 3.76 2.07
CA VAL A 204 -19.83 2.43 2.14
C VAL A 204 -20.57 2.20 3.46
N GLY A 205 -20.25 2.98 4.49
CA GLY A 205 -20.80 2.89 5.85
C GLY A 205 -19.91 2.12 6.82
N CYS A 206 -18.64 1.89 6.47
CA CYS A 206 -17.69 1.21 7.36
C CYS A 206 -17.25 2.10 8.53
N ARG A 207 -16.73 1.46 9.57
CA ARG A 207 -15.84 2.12 10.53
C ARG A 207 -14.46 2.24 9.91
N VAL A 208 -13.72 3.28 10.27
CA VAL A 208 -12.38 3.51 9.72
C VAL A 208 -11.38 3.82 10.82
N ALA A 209 -10.26 3.09 10.80
CA ALA A 209 -9.04 3.44 11.49
C ALA A 209 -8.06 4.02 10.45
N TRP A 210 -7.84 5.32 10.49
CA TRP A 210 -6.89 5.97 9.60
C TRP A 210 -5.47 5.84 10.16
N LEU A 211 -4.58 5.20 9.39
CA LEU A 211 -3.17 5.10 9.70
C LEU A 211 -2.44 6.33 9.18
N LYS A 212 -2.46 7.39 9.98
CA LYS A 212 -1.88 8.68 9.64
C LYS A 212 -0.36 8.64 9.73
N GLY A 213 0.29 9.01 8.63
CA GLY A 213 1.74 9.22 8.61
C GLY A 213 2.19 10.08 7.43
N GLU A 214 3.29 9.68 6.80
CA GLU A 214 3.94 10.42 5.71
C GLU A 214 3.19 10.17 4.38
N GLY A 215 2.21 11.02 4.07
CA GLY A 215 1.40 10.90 2.86
C GLY A 215 2.02 11.53 1.60
N TRP A 216 1.37 11.35 0.45
CA TRP A 216 1.77 11.97 -0.83
C TRP A 216 1.77 13.51 -0.80
N GLY A 217 0.93 14.12 0.05
CA GLY A 217 0.75 15.56 0.18
C GLY A 217 -0.30 16.14 -0.78
N GLY A 218 -0.80 17.34 -0.46
CA GLY A 218 -1.82 18.04 -1.24
C GLY A 218 -3.26 17.54 -1.04
N GLU A 219 -3.48 16.60 -0.12
CA GLU A 219 -4.82 16.15 0.26
C GLU A 219 -5.49 17.13 1.23
N VAL A 220 -6.77 17.41 1.03
CA VAL A 220 -7.59 18.10 2.03
C VAL A 220 -8.07 17.05 3.03
N ILE A 221 -7.54 17.13 4.25
CA ILE A 221 -7.79 16.16 5.31
C ILE A 221 -8.82 16.74 6.27
N ASP A 222 -9.89 15.96 6.51
CA ASP A 222 -10.85 16.20 7.59
C ASP A 222 -10.71 15.09 8.62
N GLU A 223 -10.00 15.38 9.72
CA GLU A 223 -9.73 14.43 10.79
C GLU A 223 -10.99 14.03 11.59
N SER A 224 -12.15 14.66 11.34
CA SER A 224 -13.42 14.25 11.94
C SER A 224 -14.09 13.06 11.23
N VAL A 225 -13.62 12.71 10.02
CA VAL A 225 -14.15 11.64 9.19
C VAL A 225 -13.81 10.22 9.71
N PRO A 226 -12.55 9.88 10.04
CA PRO A 226 -12.22 8.55 10.58
C PRO A 226 -12.78 8.36 11.99
N ASP A 227 -13.08 7.10 12.35
CA ASP A 227 -13.59 6.76 13.68
C ASP A 227 -12.44 6.69 14.71
N VAL A 228 -11.24 6.30 14.28
CA VAL A 228 -10.00 6.34 15.06
C VAL A 228 -8.83 6.75 14.17
N ILE A 229 -7.88 7.48 14.73
CA ILE A 229 -6.61 7.80 14.07
C ILE A 229 -5.50 7.08 14.83
N ILE A 230 -4.70 6.30 14.10
CA ILE A 230 -3.49 5.63 14.58
C ILE A 230 -2.30 6.12 13.76
N THR A 231 -1.10 6.03 14.31
CA THR A 231 0.17 6.37 13.63
C THR A 231 1.11 5.18 13.53
N ASN A 232 0.70 4.03 14.05
CA ASN A 232 1.40 2.77 13.94
C ASN A 232 0.39 1.63 13.99
N LEU A 233 0.50 0.66 13.09
CA LEU A 233 -0.41 -0.48 13.03
C LEU A 233 -0.45 -1.27 14.35
N ALA A 234 0.64 -1.30 15.11
CA ALA A 234 0.73 -1.96 16.42
C ALA A 234 -0.19 -1.36 17.49
N GLN A 235 -0.79 -0.20 17.25
CA GLN A 235 -1.81 0.38 18.12
C GLN A 235 -3.17 -0.30 17.95
N LEU A 236 -3.39 -1.02 16.85
CA LEU A 236 -4.70 -1.58 16.51
C LEU A 236 -5.20 -2.66 17.50
N PRO A 237 -4.39 -3.63 17.97
CA PRO A 237 -4.87 -4.68 18.87
C PRO A 237 -5.42 -4.19 20.20
N VAL A 238 -4.96 -3.06 20.73
CA VAL A 238 -5.48 -2.51 22.00
C VAL A 238 -6.79 -1.74 21.82
N LEU A 239 -7.17 -1.46 20.58
CA LEU A 239 -8.40 -0.74 20.23
C LEU A 239 -9.57 -1.68 19.90
N LEU A 240 -9.27 -2.98 19.67
CA LEU A 240 -10.19 -4.02 19.23
C LEU A 240 -10.33 -5.14 20.27
#